data_AF-A0A0Q9LHQ8-F1
#
_entry.id   AF-A0A0Q9LHQ8-F1
#
_cell.length_a   1.000
_cell.length_b   1.000
_cell.length_c   1.000
_cell.angle_alpha   90.00
_cell.angle_beta   90.00
_cell.angle_gamma   90.00
#
_symmetry.space_group_name_H-M   'P 1'
#
loop_
_entity.id
_entity.type
_entity.pdbx_description
1 polymer ?
#
loop_
_entity_poly.entity_id
_entity_poly.type
_entity_poly.pdbx_seq_one_letter_code
_entity_poly.pdbx_strand_id
1 'polypeptide(L)' 'MQEHFGKWSLYRFYIEDPIRFQKSIKVTIEHGHANDQGNEFSSVAYWYQLEPHKPLEELPPVEQRLPRRWPEHGLWDR' A
#
# COMPACT_ATOMS: atom_id res chain seq x y z
N MET A 1 14.01 5.64 -21.02
CA MET A 1 13.00 5.34 -19.99
C MET A 1 13.49 5.97 -18.71
N GLN A 2 12.75 6.91 -18.13
CA GLN A 2 13.19 7.57 -16.89
C GLN A 2 12.74 6.69 -15.73
N GLU A 3 13.69 6.02 -15.08
CA GLU A 3 13.40 5.20 -13.91
C GLU A 3 13.44 6.09 -12.67
N HIS A 4 12.32 6.13 -11.94
CA HIS A 4 12.20 6.89 -10.71
C HIS A 4 12.62 6.01 -9.53
N PHE A 5 13.82 6.26 -9.00
CA PHE A 5 14.35 5.52 -7.86
C PHE A 5 14.13 6.28 -6.55
N GLY A 6 13.91 5.54 -5.46
CA GLY A 6 13.84 6.09 -4.11
C GLY A 6 12.64 5.58 -3.31
N LYS A 7 12.47 6.16 -2.12
CA LYS A 7 11.32 5.93 -1.25
C LYS A 7 10.33 7.06 -1.46
N TRP A 8 9.11 6.71 -1.83
CA TRP A 8 8.04 7.67 -2.11
C TRP A 8 6.92 7.48 -1.09
N SER A 9 6.34 8.58 -0.63
CA SER A 9 5.15 8.56 0.21
C SER A 9 4.12 9.49 -0.39
N LEU A 10 2.93 8.95 -0.62
CA LEU A 10 1.80 9.67 -1.20
C LEU A 10 0.59 9.49 -0.31
N TYR A 11 -0.31 10.47 -0.32
CA TYR A 11 -1.57 10.42 0.40
C TYR A 11 -2.66 11.10 -0.41
N ARG A 12 -3.91 10.66 -0.16
CA ARG A 12 -5.12 11.34 -0.64
C ARG A 12 -6.22 11.13 0.39
N PHE A 13 -6.84 12.22 0.81
CA PHE A 13 -8.00 12.18 1.70
C PHE A 13 -9.26 12.54 0.90
N TYR A 14 -10.30 11.74 1.07
CA TYR A 14 -11.63 11.98 0.51
C TYR A 14 -12.52 12.60 1.59
N ILE A 15 -12.24 13.86 1.95
CA ILE A 15 -12.96 14.57 3.02
C ILE A 15 -14.29 15.13 2.48
N GLU A 16 -14.21 15.93 1.40
CA GLU A 16 -15.38 16.57 0.79
C GLU A 16 -16.12 15.62 -0.16
N ASP A 17 -15.43 14.64 -0.74
CA ASP A 17 -15.91 13.69 -1.74
C ASP A 17 -15.76 12.22 -1.29
N PRO A 18 -16.35 11.82 -0.14
CA PRO A 18 -16.16 10.47 0.40
C PRO A 18 -16.69 9.40 -0.55
N ILE A 19 -15.94 8.31 -0.67
CA ILE A 19 -16.37 7.11 -1.41
C ILE A 19 -17.38 6.34 -0.55
N ARG A 20 -18.67 6.44 -0.89
CA ARG A 20 -19.77 5.80 -0.16
C ARG A 20 -20.01 4.36 -0.63
N PHE A 21 -20.37 3.48 0.28
CA PHE A 21 -20.77 2.10 -0.02
C PHE A 21 -21.94 1.65 0.88
N GLN A 22 -22.78 0.74 0.38
CA GLN A 22 -23.92 0.20 1.14
C GLN A 22 -23.70 -1.21 1.68
N LYS A 23 -22.92 -2.04 0.96
CA LYS A 23 -22.70 -3.46 1.31
C LYS A 23 -21.22 -3.77 1.54
N SER A 24 -20.38 -3.42 0.58
CA SER A 24 -18.93 -3.64 0.65
C SER A 24 -18.19 -2.69 -0.27
N ILE A 25 -16.90 -2.50 0.00
CA ILE A 25 -15.96 -1.79 -0.85
C ILE A 25 -14.68 -2.62 -1.00
N LYS A 26 -14.08 -2.62 -2.20
CA LYS A 26 -12.76 -3.17 -2.47
C LYS A 26 -11.97 -2.11 -3.22
N VAL A 27 -10.84 -1.71 -2.66
CA VAL A 27 -9.93 -0.73 -3.26
C VAL A 27 -8.64 -1.45 -3.62
N THR A 28 -8.18 -1.26 -4.85
CA THR A 28 -6.96 -1.88 -5.39
C THR A 28 -6.18 -0.84 -6.16
N ILE A 29 -4.86 -0.94 -6.12
CA ILE A 29 -3.95 -0.17 -6.98
C ILE A 29 -3.10 -1.16 -7.76
N GLU A 30 -2.90 -0.90 -9.05
CA GLU A 30 -1.97 -1.71 -9.85
C GLU A 30 -0.53 -1.41 -9.41
N HIS A 31 0.29 -2.46 -9.39
CA HIS A 31 1.69 -2.34 -9.06
C HIS A 31 2.52 -2.12 -10.33
N GLY A 32 2.44 -0.90 -10.87
CA GLY A 32 2.86 -0.62 -12.23
C GLY A 32 1.93 -1.23 -13.27
N HIS A 33 2.18 -0.95 -14.54
CA HIS A 33 1.25 -1.33 -15.60
C HIS A 33 1.09 -2.85 -15.64
N ALA A 34 -0.15 -3.33 -15.53
CA ALA A 34 -0.43 -4.76 -15.49
C ALA A 34 0.30 -5.52 -14.35
N ASN A 35 0.63 -4.84 -13.25
CA ASN A 35 1.38 -5.39 -12.11
C ASN A 35 2.79 -5.89 -12.48
N ASP A 36 3.46 -5.19 -13.39
CA ASP A 36 4.78 -5.57 -13.92
C ASP A 36 5.97 -5.15 -13.03
N GLN A 37 5.73 -4.41 -11.94
CA GLN A 37 6.80 -3.93 -11.07
C GLN A 37 6.97 -4.79 -9.81
N GLY A 38 8.22 -4.84 -9.32
CA GLY A 38 8.62 -5.54 -8.10
C GLY A 38 8.93 -4.62 -6.92
N ASN A 39 8.39 -3.40 -6.89
CA ASN A 39 8.61 -2.43 -5.82
C ASN A 39 7.95 -2.87 -4.50
N GLU A 40 8.39 -2.29 -3.38
CA GLU A 40 7.74 -2.54 -2.09
C GLU A 40 6.68 -1.49 -1.80
N PHE A 41 5.45 -1.93 -1.52
CA PHE A 41 4.31 -1.08 -1.21
C PHE A 41 3.84 -1.35 0.21
N SER A 42 3.63 -0.28 0.97
CA SER A 42 2.90 -0.29 2.24
C SER A 42 1.84 0.80 2.17
N SER A 43 0.62 0.50 2.62
CA SER A 43 -0.47 1.48 2.62
C SER A 43 -1.30 1.38 3.88
N VAL A 44 -2.03 2.46 4.18
CA VAL A 44 -3.02 2.53 5.25
C VAL A 44 -4.29 3.09 4.62
N ALA A 45 -5.44 2.48 4.94
CA ALA A 45 -6.74 2.98 4.55
C ALA A 45 -7.50 3.47 5.78
N TYR A 46 -8.21 4.59 5.64
CA TYR A 46 -9.10 5.14 6.64
C TYR A 46 -10.52 5.13 6.08
N TRP A 47 -11.48 4.60 6.85
CA TRP A 47 -12.88 4.59 6.46
C TRP A 47 -13.77 4.58 7.69
N TYR A 48 -15.05 4.89 7.47
CA TYR A 48 -16.11 4.74 8.45
C TYR A 48 -17.08 3.69 7.97
N GLN A 49 -17.56 2.86 8.89
CA GLN A 49 -18.61 1.88 8.65
C GLN A 49 -19.46 1.73 9.91
N LEU A 50 -20.68 1.23 9.75
CA LEU A 50 -21.55 0.90 10.88
C LEU A 50 -21.22 -0.51 11.39
N GLU A 51 -21.50 -0.74 12.68
CA GLU A 51 -21.44 -2.06 13.29
C GLU A 51 -22.72 -2.89 13.02
N PRO A 52 -22.63 -4.22 12.98
CA PRO A 52 -21.41 -5.03 13.10
C PRO A 52 -20.64 -5.09 11.77
N HIS A 53 -19.31 -4.99 11.85
CA HIS A 53 -18.46 -5.22 10.69
C HIS A 53 -17.76 -6.58 10.70
N LYS A 54 -17.22 -6.98 9.54
CA LYS A 54 -16.34 -8.15 9.46
C LYS A 54 -15.08 -7.92 10.30
N PRO A 55 -14.59 -8.92 11.05
CA PRO A 55 -13.31 -8.81 11.74
C PRO A 55 -12.20 -8.38 10.77
N LEU A 56 -11.29 -7.54 11.27
CA LEU A 56 -10.09 -7.16 10.53
C LEU A 56 -9.06 -8.28 10.61
N GLU A 57 -8.35 -8.51 9.51
CA GLU A 57 -7.19 -9.40 9.51
C GLU A 57 -6.09 -8.81 10.39
N GLU A 58 -5.34 -9.69 11.07
CA GLU A 58 -4.20 -9.26 11.86
C GLU A 58 -3.11 -8.68 10.96
N LEU A 59 -2.40 -7.67 11.48
CA LEU A 59 -1.24 -7.15 10.77
C LEU A 59 -0.16 -8.22 10.67
N PRO A 60 0.59 -8.27 9.55
CA PRO A 60 1.76 -9.12 9.45
C PRO A 60 2.76 -8.88 10.60
N PRO A 61 3.52 -9.90 11.02
CA PRO A 61 4.60 -9.76 12.00
C PRO A 61 5.56 -8.62 11.66
N VAL A 62 6.22 -8.06 12.67
CA VAL A 62 7.12 -6.90 12.52
C VAL A 62 8.16 -7.16 11.42
N GLU A 63 8.73 -8.35 11.39
CA GLU A 63 9.79 -8.77 10.49
C GLU A 63 9.38 -8.70 9.02
N GLN A 64 8.08 -8.86 8.72
CA GLN A 64 7.54 -8.83 7.35
C GLN A 64 7.17 -7.42 6.88
N ARG A 65 7.18 -6.43 7.77
CA ARG A 65 6.81 -5.03 7.47
C ARG A 65 7.95 -4.05 7.72
N LEU A 66 9.17 -4.56 7.93
CA LEU A 66 10.37 -3.72 7.93
C LEU A 66 10.68 -3.30 6.50
N PRO A 67 11.08 -2.04 6.27
CA PRO A 67 11.48 -1.60 4.94
C PRO A 67 12.72 -2.38 4.48
N ARG A 68 12.81 -2.76 3.20
CA ARG A 68 14.09 -3.20 2.65
C ARG A 68 15.15 -2.15 2.91
N ARG A 69 16.25 -2.60 3.50
CA ARG A 69 17.47 -1.79 3.54
C ARG A 69 17.96 -1.69 2.10
N TRP A 70 18.14 -0.45 1.65
CA TRP A 70 18.85 -0.20 0.40
C TRP A 70 20.24 -0.83 0.53
N PRO A 71 20.78 -1.50 -0.51
CA PRO A 71 22.14 -2.00 -0.41
C PRO A 71 23.06 -0.80 -0.14
N GLU A 72 23.81 -0.86 0.95
CA GLU A 72 24.59 0.28 1.43
C GLU A 72 25.63 0.73 0.38
N HIS A 73 25.91 -0.09 -0.65
CA HIS A 73 26.89 0.20 -1.70
C HIS A 73 26.62 -0.48 -3.06
N GLY A 74 25.40 -0.43 -3.61
CA GLY A 74 25.18 -0.80 -5.03
C GLY A 74 25.59 -2.22 -5.46
N LEU A 75 25.80 -3.13 -4.51
CA LEU A 75 26.06 -4.53 -4.78
C LEU A 75 24.72 -5.26 -4.79
N TRP A 76 24.23 -5.51 -6.01
CA TRP A 76 23.25 -6.57 -6.27
C TRP A 76 23.99 -7.90 -6.16
N ASP A 77 24.37 -8.29 -4.94
CA ASP A 77 24.92 -9.62 -4.75
C ASP A 77 23.79 -10.64 -4.94
N ARG A 78 24.02 -11.47 -5.97
CA ARG A 78 23.18 -12.53 -6.55
C ARG A 78 22.37 -13.35 -5.55
#